data_AF-I0R013-F1
#
_entry.id   AF-I0R013-F1
#
_cell.length_a   1.000
_cell.length_b   1.000
_cell.length_c   1.000
_cell.angle_alpha   90.00
_cell.angle_beta   90.00
_cell.angle_gamma   90.00
#
_symmetry.space_group_name_H-M   'P 1'
#
loop_
_entity.id
_entity.type
_entity.pdbx_description
1 polymer ?
#
loop_
_entity_poly.entity_id
_entity_poly.type
_entity_poly.pdbx_seq_one_letter_code
_entity_poly.pdbx_strand_id
1 'polypeptide(L)'
;MTNYKFGTGRKIAAIVSAMLLATAFATPAQSAGVKYSVYQKTLATFSETATTLTSQQRAQVKAAVDANPTAEKFICTGIRYYSQPMSINIMVRKRAKAACEYAKQLNPELSTWFQNKPTQAKSYAGKVLLTLKKPLVTSYTGISYADGITSAEVVGWVEAAIAEMKKPPSTYMGMIWPIGTALDDEPDPGVFGGDPFSEYSDVLSASEITEASNYFRTWQTSAAAKGCDQSAAELSEGADRVERWIRGAANVATAPDSCFDARASTVAWTAEQSKYDAKTTFFHESYHGMSNYLLRQCSPILRIEEDQMNHVRWFSEGTADYFGHYMAAKDEGRTDHKQRLLARLATSLATEPNMTLDSNTYPQAAAMILMMERGLITEEKLVDGSYFNDCNWISTFDPANEDMKYIFDNFSNIESSGGVYSYTEQAING
;
A
#
# COMPACT_ATOMS: atom_id res chain seq x y z
N MET A 1 31.22 -60.74 30.45
CA MET A 1 32.69 -60.76 30.59
C MET A 1 33.18 -59.54 29.82
N THR A 2 33.78 -58.49 30.35
CA THR A 2 34.55 -58.32 31.60
C THR A 2 34.57 -56.81 31.91
N ASN A 3 34.40 -56.45 33.17
CA ASN A 3 34.60 -55.10 33.70
C ASN A 3 36.08 -54.70 33.62
N TYR A 4 36.37 -53.39 33.48
CA TYR A 4 37.49 -52.78 34.20
C TYR A 4 37.17 -51.32 34.59
N LYS A 5 37.34 -51.05 35.89
CA LYS A 5 37.30 -49.75 36.57
C LYS A 5 38.73 -49.38 37.01
N PHE A 6 38.85 -48.13 37.49
CA PHE A 6 39.98 -47.45 38.17
C PHE A 6 40.92 -46.68 37.23
N GLY A 7 41.36 -45.44 37.51
CA GLY A 7 41.15 -44.55 38.65
C GLY A 7 42.00 -43.28 38.50
N THR A 8 41.46 -42.18 39.01
CA THR A 8 42.03 -40.86 39.39
C THR A 8 43.53 -40.56 39.29
N GLY A 9 43.86 -39.36 38.77
CA GLY A 9 45.12 -38.64 39.02
C GLY A 9 45.25 -37.32 38.27
N ARG A 10 45.01 -36.18 38.96
CA ARG A 10 45.19 -34.78 38.49
C ARG A 10 46.61 -34.51 37.94
N LYS A 11 46.74 -33.68 36.88
CA LYS A 11 47.52 -32.40 36.85
C LYS A 11 47.19 -31.56 35.58
N ILE A 12 46.57 -30.40 35.82
CA ILE A 12 46.90 -29.05 35.32
C ILE A 12 46.85 -28.75 33.79
N ALA A 13 45.85 -27.91 33.47
CA ALA A 13 45.79 -26.78 32.53
C ALA A 13 46.11 -26.98 31.03
N ALA A 14 45.08 -26.79 30.19
CA ALA A 14 44.93 -25.57 29.37
C ALA A 14 43.62 -25.59 28.55
N ILE A 15 42.77 -24.60 28.82
CA ILE A 15 42.02 -23.77 27.86
C ILE A 15 41.46 -24.49 26.61
N VAL A 16 40.15 -24.77 26.59
CA VAL A 16 39.15 -24.18 25.67
C VAL A 16 37.76 -24.50 26.25
N SER A 17 37.08 -23.50 26.79
CA SER A 17 35.63 -23.54 27.02
C SER A 17 35.08 -22.17 26.66
N ALA A 18 34.85 -21.97 25.37
CA ALA A 18 33.89 -21.00 24.89
C ALA A 18 32.55 -21.73 24.77
N MET A 19 31.89 -21.94 25.92
CA MET A 19 30.49 -22.34 25.93
C MET A 19 29.66 -21.15 25.47
N LEU A 20 28.96 -21.36 24.36
CA LEU A 20 27.62 -20.89 24.05
C LEU A 20 27.05 -19.85 25.04
N LEU A 21 27.18 -18.59 24.66
CA LEU A 21 26.21 -17.56 24.97
C LEU A 21 25.92 -16.78 23.68
N ALA A 22 25.38 -17.47 22.68
CA ALA A 22 24.62 -16.81 21.61
C ALA A 22 23.29 -16.38 22.22
N THR A 23 23.34 -15.33 23.04
CA THR A 23 22.18 -14.50 23.30
C THR A 23 21.72 -14.01 21.92
N ALA A 24 20.50 -14.38 21.57
CA ALA A 24 19.79 -13.79 20.46
C ALA A 24 19.74 -12.28 20.70
N PHE A 25 20.70 -11.55 20.14
CA PHE A 25 20.46 -10.18 19.75
C PHE A 25 19.42 -10.30 18.65
N ALA A 26 18.15 -10.26 19.05
CA ALA A 26 17.14 -9.65 18.21
C ALA A 26 17.73 -8.32 17.79
N THR A 27 18.19 -8.25 16.54
CA THR A 27 18.42 -6.96 15.89
C THR A 27 17.14 -6.18 16.12
N PRO A 28 17.19 -5.02 16.79
CA PRO A 28 16.04 -4.14 16.80
C PRO A 28 15.66 -3.99 15.33
N ALA A 29 14.40 -4.30 14.99
CA ALA A 29 13.81 -3.85 13.75
C ALA A 29 14.28 -2.41 13.58
N GLN A 30 15.13 -2.15 12.58
CA GLN A 30 15.57 -0.81 12.27
C GLN A 30 14.30 -0.01 12.17
N SER A 31 14.08 0.93 13.12
CA SER A 31 12.87 1.72 13.13
C SER A 31 12.77 2.33 11.75
N ALA A 32 11.75 1.93 10.99
CA ALA A 32 11.39 2.61 9.77
C ALA A 32 11.35 4.11 10.13
N GLY A 33 12.25 4.90 9.55
CA GLY A 33 12.36 6.31 9.92
C GLY A 33 10.97 6.94 9.82
N VAL A 34 10.53 7.64 10.88
CA VAL A 34 9.19 8.24 10.95
C VAL A 34 8.89 8.94 9.63
N LYS A 35 7.92 8.40 8.87
CA LYS A 35 7.48 8.99 7.61
C LYS A 35 6.62 10.21 7.94
N TYR A 36 6.73 11.27 7.15
CA TYR A 36 6.04 12.53 7.41
C TYR A 36 5.14 12.91 6.25
N SER A 37 3.91 13.36 6.51
CA SER A 37 3.15 14.15 5.53
C SER A 37 3.63 15.60 5.57
N VAL A 38 3.56 16.28 4.41
CA VAL A 38 4.18 17.59 4.22
C VAL A 38 3.11 18.62 3.87
N TYR A 39 2.96 19.63 4.73
CA TYR A 39 2.14 20.81 4.45
C TYR A 39 3.03 22.00 4.10
N GLN A 40 2.74 22.67 2.98
CA GLN A 40 3.53 23.81 2.51
C GLN A 40 2.67 25.05 2.29
N LYS A 41 3.19 26.21 2.72
CA LYS A 41 2.52 27.50 2.51
C LYS A 41 3.54 28.62 2.43
N THR A 42 3.33 29.57 1.53
CA THR A 42 4.15 30.78 1.48
C THR A 42 3.47 31.91 2.25
N LEU A 43 4.27 32.67 3.01
CA LEU A 43 3.81 33.89 3.65
C LEU A 43 3.59 35.01 2.63
N ALA A 44 2.73 35.96 2.99
CA ALA A 44 2.61 37.23 2.27
C ALA A 44 3.98 37.92 2.14
N THR A 45 4.15 38.65 1.05
CA THR A 45 5.40 39.34 0.72
C THR A 45 5.81 40.30 1.84
N PHE A 46 7.10 40.31 2.18
CA PHE A 46 7.68 41.27 3.10
C PHE A 46 7.97 42.58 2.37
N SER A 47 7.86 43.72 3.05
CA SER A 47 8.41 44.97 2.52
C SER A 47 9.93 44.87 2.37
N GLU A 48 10.51 45.61 1.44
CA GLU A 48 11.85 45.36 0.89
C GLU A 48 12.94 45.16 1.96
N THR A 49 12.94 45.96 3.02
CA THR A 49 13.96 45.94 4.09
C THR A 49 13.50 45.26 5.38
N ALA A 50 12.21 44.93 5.53
CA ALA A 50 11.70 44.39 6.79
C ALA A 50 12.19 42.95 7.03
N THR A 51 12.59 42.66 8.26
CA THR A 51 12.97 41.31 8.71
C THR A 51 12.07 40.75 9.81
N THR A 52 11.17 41.57 10.34
CA THR A 52 10.17 41.19 11.34
C THR A 52 8.85 40.81 10.66
N LEU A 53 8.05 39.98 11.33
CA LEU A 53 6.72 39.61 10.84
C LEU A 53 5.72 40.73 11.07
N THR A 54 4.92 41.04 10.05
CA THR A 54 3.72 41.88 10.18
C THR A 54 2.58 41.13 10.88
N SER A 55 1.54 41.83 11.33
CA SER A 55 0.34 41.20 11.90
C SER A 55 -0.30 40.18 10.95
N GLN A 56 -0.34 40.49 9.65
CA GLN A 56 -0.86 39.57 8.64
C GLN A 56 -0.01 38.29 8.54
N GLN A 57 1.32 38.43 8.52
CA GLN A 57 2.23 37.28 8.44
C GLN A 57 2.18 36.44 9.72
N ARG A 58 2.05 37.07 10.89
CA ARG A 58 1.81 36.37 12.15
C ARG A 58 0.51 35.57 12.10
N ALA A 59 -0.60 36.16 11.63
CA ALA A 59 -1.85 35.45 11.45
C ALA A 59 -1.72 34.24 10.51
N GLN A 60 -0.94 34.36 9.43
CA GLN A 60 -0.66 33.26 8.50
C GLN A 60 0.19 32.14 9.13
N VAL A 61 1.22 32.49 9.91
CA VAL A 61 2.01 31.50 10.67
C VAL A 61 1.12 30.80 11.71
N LYS A 62 0.29 31.56 12.44
CA LYS A 62 -0.64 31.00 13.43
C LYS A 62 -1.63 30.04 12.78
N ALA A 63 -2.29 30.44 11.69
CA ALA A 63 -3.19 29.56 10.96
C ALA A 63 -2.49 28.28 10.47
N ALA A 64 -1.22 28.36 10.06
CA ALA A 64 -0.46 27.18 9.67
C ALA A 64 -0.14 26.26 10.86
N VAL A 65 0.17 26.79 12.04
CA VAL A 65 0.38 25.98 13.26
C VAL A 65 -0.94 25.35 13.71
N ASP A 66 -2.02 26.14 13.79
CA ASP A 66 -3.33 25.70 14.28
C ASP A 66 -3.95 24.60 13.39
N ALA A 67 -3.80 24.70 12.07
CA ALA A 67 -4.28 23.69 11.13
C ALA A 67 -3.43 22.39 11.13
N ASN A 68 -2.33 22.38 11.87
CA ASN A 68 -1.38 21.27 11.89
C ASN A 68 -0.94 20.93 13.33
N PRO A 69 -1.88 20.58 14.24
CA PRO A 69 -1.60 20.44 15.67
C PRO A 69 -0.64 19.30 16.00
N THR A 70 -0.57 18.27 15.15
CA THR A 70 0.30 17.11 15.30
C THR A 70 1.67 17.28 14.62
N ALA A 71 1.97 18.44 14.03
CA ALA A 71 3.26 18.64 13.39
C ALA A 71 4.40 18.53 14.41
N GLU A 72 5.47 17.82 14.04
CA GLU A 72 6.69 17.73 14.85
C GLU A 72 7.78 18.67 14.35
N LYS A 73 7.82 18.92 13.03
CA LYS A 73 8.86 19.75 12.42
C LYS A 73 8.25 20.92 11.68
N PHE A 74 8.83 22.10 11.86
CA PHE A 74 8.40 23.33 11.21
C PHE A 74 9.62 24.02 10.60
N ILE A 75 9.72 23.97 9.27
CA ILE A 75 10.87 24.46 8.52
C ILE A 75 10.50 25.78 7.84
N CYS A 76 11.25 26.83 8.11
CA CYS A 76 11.09 28.13 7.45
C CYS A 76 12.22 28.34 6.45
N THR A 77 11.88 28.53 5.17
CA THR A 77 12.86 28.76 4.11
C THR A 77 12.68 30.16 3.55
N GLY A 78 13.69 31.02 3.77
CA GLY A 78 13.77 32.33 3.14
C GLY A 78 14.24 32.21 1.69
N ILE A 79 13.52 32.81 0.75
CA ILE A 79 13.75 32.58 -0.67
C ILE A 79 14.40 33.79 -1.33
N ARG A 80 15.60 33.60 -1.91
CA ARG A 80 16.31 34.59 -2.72
C ARG A 80 16.11 34.27 -4.21
N TYR A 81 15.99 35.27 -5.07
CA TYR A 81 16.03 35.03 -6.52
C TYR A 81 17.45 34.74 -6.99
N TYR A 82 17.64 33.77 -7.89
CA TYR A 82 18.97 33.22 -8.22
C TYR A 82 20.00 34.30 -8.63
N SER A 83 19.58 35.36 -9.33
CA SER A 83 20.44 36.45 -9.79
C SER A 83 20.69 37.58 -8.77
N GLN A 84 20.00 37.58 -7.62
CA GLN A 84 20.23 38.58 -6.57
C GLN A 84 21.57 38.37 -5.86
N PRO A 85 22.22 39.41 -5.32
CA PRO A 85 23.50 39.25 -4.64
C PRO A 85 23.38 38.39 -3.37
N MET A 86 24.45 37.70 -3.01
CA MET A 86 24.47 36.79 -1.85
C MET A 86 24.22 37.52 -0.53
N SER A 87 24.47 38.83 -0.46
CA SER A 87 24.12 39.70 0.68
C SER A 87 22.64 39.60 1.07
N ILE A 88 21.74 39.33 0.11
CA ILE A 88 20.31 39.13 0.36
C ILE A 88 20.03 37.88 1.20
N ASN A 89 20.91 36.87 1.21
CA ASN A 89 20.74 35.66 2.03
C ASN A 89 20.59 35.99 3.52
N ILE A 90 21.28 37.02 4.01
CA ILE A 90 21.20 37.46 5.42
C ILE A 90 19.77 37.90 5.74
N MET A 91 19.20 38.74 4.88
CA MET A 91 17.86 39.28 5.06
C MET A 91 16.79 38.18 4.99
N VAL A 92 16.80 37.33 3.95
CA VAL A 92 15.77 36.28 3.82
C VAL A 92 15.90 35.21 4.91
N ARG A 93 17.12 34.94 5.40
CA ARG A 93 17.34 34.05 6.54
C ARG A 93 16.80 34.66 7.84
N LYS A 94 16.96 35.97 8.06
CA LYS A 94 16.36 36.67 9.22
C LYS A 94 14.83 36.59 9.19
N ARG A 95 14.20 36.76 8.03
CA ARG A 95 12.75 36.59 7.85
C ARG A 95 12.29 35.17 8.20
N ALA A 96 12.99 34.16 7.69
CA ALA A 96 12.71 32.76 7.99
C ALA A 96 12.88 32.44 9.48
N LYS A 97 13.93 32.99 10.11
CA LYS A 97 14.14 32.88 11.55
C LYS A 97 12.96 33.47 12.33
N ALA A 98 12.50 34.68 12.00
CA ALA A 98 11.38 35.32 12.68
C ALA A 98 10.08 34.50 12.57
N ALA A 99 9.81 33.88 11.41
CA ALA A 99 8.67 32.97 11.23
C ALA A 99 8.77 31.74 12.15
N CYS A 100 9.94 31.11 12.22
CA CYS A 100 10.15 29.89 13.01
C CYS A 100 10.17 30.17 14.51
N GLU A 101 10.76 31.28 14.96
CA GLU A 101 10.70 31.69 16.37
C GLU A 101 9.26 31.93 16.81
N TYR A 102 8.45 32.59 15.96
CA TYR A 102 7.04 32.78 16.29
C TYR A 102 6.26 31.47 16.28
N ALA A 103 6.53 30.54 15.35
CA ALA A 103 5.93 29.21 15.38
C ALA A 103 6.27 28.43 16.66
N LYS A 104 7.53 28.48 17.13
CA LYS A 104 7.96 27.87 18.40
C LYS A 104 7.28 28.50 19.62
N GLN A 105 6.99 29.80 19.58
CA GLN A 105 6.22 30.47 20.65
C GLN A 105 4.77 29.98 20.69
N LEU A 106 4.17 29.70 19.53
CA LEU A 106 2.80 29.20 19.43
C LEU A 106 2.67 27.73 19.85
N ASN A 107 3.65 26.89 19.48
CA ASN A 107 3.72 25.50 19.90
C ASN A 107 5.17 25.16 20.31
N PRO A 108 5.48 25.16 21.62
CA PRO A 108 6.80 24.85 22.15
C PRO A 108 7.30 23.44 21.83
N GLU A 109 6.45 22.50 21.46
CA GLU A 109 6.85 21.13 21.10
C GLU A 109 7.42 21.03 19.68
N LEU A 110 7.16 22.03 18.82
CA LEU A 110 7.66 22.02 17.43
C LEU A 110 9.18 22.07 17.35
N SER A 111 9.80 21.12 16.66
CA SER A 111 11.18 21.25 16.22
C SER A 111 11.26 22.24 15.05
N THR A 112 11.79 23.43 15.30
CA THR A 112 11.87 24.49 14.28
C THR A 112 13.25 24.57 13.65
N TRP A 113 13.31 24.70 12.33
CA TRP A 113 14.56 24.91 11.60
C TRP A 113 14.39 26.00 10.54
N PHE A 114 15.37 26.90 10.40
CA PHE A 114 15.32 27.95 9.38
C PHE A 114 16.53 27.92 8.46
N GLN A 115 16.28 28.12 7.16
CA GLN A 115 17.29 28.11 6.11
C GLN A 115 17.00 29.18 5.06
N ASN A 116 17.90 29.31 4.09
CA ASN A 116 17.67 30.08 2.88
C ASN A 116 17.97 29.24 1.64
N LYS A 117 17.27 29.48 0.54
CA LYS A 117 17.51 28.82 -0.75
C LYS A 117 17.32 29.80 -1.92
N PRO A 118 18.08 29.65 -3.02
CA PRO A 118 17.82 30.36 -4.26
C PRO A 118 16.61 29.77 -5.00
N THR A 119 15.93 30.57 -5.81
CA THR A 119 14.87 30.14 -6.73
C THR A 119 14.99 30.80 -8.10
N GLN A 120 14.50 30.13 -9.14
CA GLN A 120 14.29 30.72 -10.47
C GLN A 120 12.87 31.26 -10.66
N ALA A 121 11.94 30.96 -9.74
CA ALA A 121 10.55 31.43 -9.79
C ALA A 121 10.41 32.80 -9.11
N LYS A 122 10.10 33.85 -9.88
CA LYS A 122 9.97 35.23 -9.37
C LYS A 122 8.86 35.36 -8.31
N SER A 123 7.79 34.60 -8.42
CA SER A 123 6.64 34.63 -7.49
C SER A 123 6.96 34.23 -6.04
N TYR A 124 8.08 33.52 -5.83
CA TYR A 124 8.56 33.09 -4.53
C TYR A 124 9.66 34.00 -3.95
N ALA A 125 10.28 34.84 -4.79
CA ALA A 125 11.39 35.68 -4.39
C ALA A 125 10.99 36.64 -3.24
N GLY A 126 11.83 36.73 -2.20
CA GLY A 126 11.60 37.60 -1.05
C GLY A 126 10.57 37.09 -0.03
N LYS A 127 9.88 35.97 -0.31
CA LYS A 127 8.94 35.32 0.60
C LYS A 127 9.62 34.31 1.52
N VAL A 128 8.86 33.86 2.52
CA VAL A 128 9.20 32.71 3.36
C VAL A 128 8.25 31.58 3.04
N LEU A 129 8.81 30.41 2.69
CA LEU A 129 8.07 29.15 2.59
C LEU A 129 8.09 28.45 3.94
N LEU A 130 6.91 28.17 4.46
CA LEU A 130 6.70 27.30 5.61
C LEU A 130 6.55 25.87 5.10
N THR A 131 7.23 24.93 5.73
CA THR A 131 7.10 23.50 5.49
C THR A 131 6.91 22.81 6.82
N LEU A 132 5.71 22.31 7.06
CA LEU A 132 5.38 21.55 8.26
C LEU A 132 5.46 20.07 7.92
N LYS A 133 6.03 19.29 8.83
CA LYS A 133 6.05 17.84 8.74
C LYS A 133 5.28 17.27 9.90
N LYS A 134 4.20 16.56 9.59
CA LYS A 134 3.42 15.78 10.56
C LYS A 134 3.91 14.35 10.52
N PRO A 135 4.27 13.74 11.66
CA PRO A 135 4.52 12.31 11.70
C PRO A 135 3.25 11.64 11.21
N LEU A 136 3.38 10.77 10.21
CA LEU A 136 2.30 9.86 9.88
C LEU A 136 2.21 8.91 11.06
N VAL A 137 1.07 8.91 11.76
CA VAL A 137 0.77 7.83 12.70
C VAL A 137 0.47 6.62 11.82
N THR A 138 1.51 5.83 11.52
CA THR A 138 1.31 4.58 10.80
C THR A 138 0.52 3.65 11.68
N SER A 139 -0.71 3.35 11.27
CA SER A 139 -1.64 2.50 12.01
C SER A 139 -2.13 1.44 11.04
N TYR A 140 -1.58 0.24 11.21
CA TYR A 140 -2.00 -0.95 10.48
C TYR A 140 -2.81 -1.81 11.43
N THR A 141 -4.01 -2.20 11.01
CA THR A 141 -4.93 -3.00 11.81
C THR A 141 -5.46 -4.16 10.99
N GLY A 142 -5.71 -5.28 11.65
CA GLY A 142 -6.36 -6.44 11.07
C GLY A 142 -7.46 -6.91 12.00
N ILE A 143 -8.62 -7.23 11.45
CA ILE A 143 -9.72 -7.84 12.20
C ILE A 143 -10.33 -8.99 11.41
N SER A 144 -10.69 -10.05 12.12
CA SER A 144 -11.45 -11.15 11.57
C SER A 144 -12.62 -11.47 12.48
N TYR A 145 -13.78 -11.69 11.88
CA TYR A 145 -14.97 -12.25 12.51
C TYR A 145 -15.18 -13.72 12.14
N ALA A 146 -14.24 -14.33 11.41
CA ALA A 146 -14.33 -15.71 10.95
C ALA A 146 -13.60 -16.68 11.89
N ASP A 147 -14.21 -17.81 12.22
CA ASP A 147 -13.62 -18.81 13.13
C ASP A 147 -12.32 -19.44 12.60
N GLY A 148 -12.15 -19.54 11.27
CA GLY A 148 -10.98 -20.18 10.63
C GLY A 148 -9.74 -19.28 10.48
N ILE A 149 -9.89 -17.98 10.68
CA ILE A 149 -8.85 -16.98 10.45
C ILE A 149 -8.89 -15.98 11.61
N THR A 150 -7.86 -15.93 12.43
CA THR A 150 -7.86 -15.04 13.61
C THR A 150 -7.50 -13.60 13.23
N SER A 151 -7.95 -12.61 14.02
CA SER A 151 -7.54 -11.21 13.83
C SER A 151 -6.01 -11.03 13.90
N ALA A 152 -5.31 -11.83 14.70
CA ALA A 152 -3.85 -11.79 14.77
C ALA A 152 -3.19 -12.23 13.45
N GLU A 153 -3.77 -13.21 12.76
CA GLU A 153 -3.31 -13.62 11.43
C GLU A 153 -3.57 -12.53 10.39
N VAL A 154 -4.74 -11.90 10.41
CA VAL A 154 -5.03 -10.77 9.51
C VAL A 154 -4.08 -9.60 9.75
N VAL A 155 -3.75 -9.28 11.02
CA VAL A 155 -2.71 -8.29 11.33
C VAL A 155 -1.37 -8.70 10.71
N GLY A 156 -0.95 -9.96 10.88
CA GLY A 156 0.28 -10.47 10.29
C GLY A 156 0.30 -10.35 8.77
N TRP A 157 -0.82 -10.64 8.10
CA TRP A 157 -0.93 -10.49 6.64
C TRP A 157 -0.84 -9.02 6.20
N VAL A 158 -1.52 -8.10 6.90
CA VAL A 158 -1.41 -6.66 6.63
C VAL A 158 0.04 -6.19 6.76
N GLU A 159 0.70 -6.53 7.88
CA GLU A 159 2.07 -6.11 8.14
C GLU A 159 3.05 -6.68 7.11
N ALA A 160 2.86 -7.96 6.72
CA ALA A 160 3.67 -8.61 5.70
C ALA A 160 3.52 -7.92 4.34
N ALA A 161 2.30 -7.62 3.90
CA ALA A 161 2.06 -6.94 2.63
C ALA A 161 2.66 -5.52 2.63
N ILE A 162 2.43 -4.75 3.70
CA ILE A 162 2.99 -3.40 3.86
C ILE A 162 4.51 -3.41 3.81
N ALA A 163 5.16 -4.43 4.36
CA ALA A 163 6.62 -4.53 4.39
C ALA A 163 7.25 -4.68 2.99
N GLU A 164 6.51 -5.24 2.02
CA GLU A 164 6.97 -5.33 0.62
C GLU A 164 6.84 -4.00 -0.11
N MET A 165 5.81 -3.20 0.22
CA MET A 165 5.49 -2.00 -0.55
C MET A 165 6.55 -0.92 -0.41
N LYS A 166 6.96 -0.34 -1.54
CA LYS A 166 7.91 0.79 -1.55
C LYS A 166 7.31 2.07 -0.99
N LYS A 167 6.03 2.31 -1.30
CA LYS A 167 5.27 3.50 -0.89
C LYS A 167 3.90 3.08 -0.34
N PRO A 168 3.84 2.40 0.81
CA PRO A 168 2.58 1.99 1.42
C PRO A 168 1.77 3.21 1.87
N PRO A 169 0.44 3.07 1.98
CA PRO A 169 -0.41 4.08 2.61
C PRO A 169 0.00 4.29 4.08
N SER A 170 -0.36 5.44 4.63
CA SER A 170 -0.04 5.75 6.03
C SER A 170 -0.85 4.90 7.01
N THR A 171 -2.09 4.56 6.65
CA THR A 171 -2.99 3.75 7.45
C THR A 171 -3.55 2.65 6.58
N TYR A 172 -3.65 1.45 7.15
CA TYR A 172 -4.19 0.30 6.44
C TYR A 172 -5.07 -0.54 7.36
N MET A 173 -6.21 -1.01 6.87
CA MET A 173 -7.04 -1.98 7.58
C MET A 173 -7.34 -3.19 6.71
N GLY A 174 -7.02 -4.37 7.22
CA GLY A 174 -7.52 -5.64 6.70
C GLY A 174 -8.74 -6.08 7.50
N MET A 175 -9.79 -6.52 6.82
CA MET A 175 -10.99 -7.04 7.48
C MET A 175 -11.50 -8.30 6.77
N ILE A 176 -11.80 -9.31 7.57
CA ILE A 176 -12.41 -10.57 7.12
C ILE A 176 -13.68 -10.86 7.91
N TRP A 177 -14.74 -11.29 7.26
CA TRP A 177 -15.95 -11.80 7.91
C TRP A 177 -16.47 -13.07 7.23
N PRO A 178 -17.17 -13.94 7.97
CA PRO A 178 -17.71 -15.17 7.40
C PRO A 178 -19.02 -14.92 6.65
N ILE A 179 -19.22 -15.66 5.57
CA ILE A 179 -20.47 -15.81 4.83
C ILE A 179 -20.77 -17.29 4.63
N GLY A 180 -22.03 -17.64 4.43
CA GLY A 180 -22.48 -19.04 4.37
C GLY A 180 -22.41 -19.61 2.97
N THR A 181 -23.55 -20.08 2.47
CA THR A 181 -23.71 -20.66 1.12
C THR A 181 -24.31 -19.63 0.17
N ALA A 182 -23.96 -19.73 -1.12
CA ALA A 182 -24.56 -18.89 -2.15
C ALA A 182 -26.08 -19.05 -2.16
N LEU A 183 -26.80 -17.94 -2.27
CA LEU A 183 -28.27 -17.94 -2.37
C LEU A 183 -28.77 -17.86 -3.80
N ASP A 184 -27.99 -17.24 -4.68
CA ASP A 184 -28.34 -17.03 -6.09
C ASP A 184 -27.18 -17.38 -7.02
N ASP A 185 -27.52 -17.96 -8.17
CA ASP A 185 -26.58 -18.24 -9.26
C ASP A 185 -26.31 -17.00 -10.14
N GLU A 186 -27.24 -16.02 -10.13
CA GLU A 186 -27.11 -14.74 -10.85
C GLU A 186 -27.16 -13.57 -9.85
N PRO A 187 -26.09 -12.77 -9.71
CA PRO A 187 -26.07 -11.62 -8.82
C PRO A 187 -27.16 -10.60 -9.19
N ASP A 188 -27.99 -10.17 -8.24
CA ASP A 188 -28.86 -9.00 -8.41
C ASP A 188 -28.08 -7.72 -8.01
N PRO A 189 -27.67 -6.88 -8.98
CA PRO A 189 -26.92 -5.65 -8.68
C PRO A 189 -27.72 -4.68 -7.80
N GLY A 190 -29.05 -4.81 -7.75
CA GLY A 190 -29.91 -3.98 -6.91
C GLY A 190 -29.69 -4.17 -5.41
N VAL A 191 -29.31 -5.38 -4.98
CA VAL A 191 -29.21 -5.75 -3.55
C VAL A 191 -28.11 -4.95 -2.85
N PHE A 192 -26.97 -4.76 -3.52
CA PHE A 192 -25.82 -4.05 -2.96
C PHE A 192 -25.66 -2.62 -3.48
N GLY A 193 -26.68 -2.06 -4.12
CA GLY A 193 -26.68 -0.68 -4.60
C GLY A 193 -25.80 -0.47 -5.84
N GLY A 194 -25.80 -1.45 -6.74
CA GLY A 194 -25.06 -1.46 -8.00
C GLY A 194 -23.74 -2.24 -7.95
N ASP A 195 -23.33 -2.69 -6.77
CA ASP A 195 -22.09 -3.47 -6.61
C ASP A 195 -22.29 -4.92 -7.07
N PRO A 196 -21.37 -5.47 -7.90
CA PRO A 196 -21.56 -6.75 -8.58
C PRO A 196 -21.22 -7.96 -7.69
N PHE A 197 -21.68 -7.96 -6.44
CA PHE A 197 -21.49 -9.06 -5.50
C PHE A 197 -22.72 -9.97 -5.47
N SER A 198 -22.49 -11.27 -5.34
CA SER A 198 -23.53 -12.27 -5.12
C SER A 198 -23.96 -12.31 -3.66
N GLU A 199 -25.22 -12.68 -3.44
CA GLU A 199 -25.81 -12.84 -2.11
C GLU A 199 -25.52 -14.23 -1.53
N TYR A 200 -25.17 -14.27 -0.24
CA TYR A 200 -24.94 -15.50 0.51
C TYR A 200 -25.78 -15.50 1.79
N SER A 201 -25.95 -16.65 2.41
CA SER A 201 -26.61 -16.74 3.71
C SER A 201 -25.75 -16.13 4.82
N ASP A 202 -26.38 -15.45 5.77
CA ASP A 202 -25.70 -14.94 6.97
C ASP A 202 -25.06 -16.05 7.82
N VAL A 203 -23.86 -15.77 8.34
CA VAL A 203 -23.21 -16.56 9.39
C VAL A 203 -23.13 -15.76 10.69
N LEU A 204 -22.92 -14.45 10.59
CA LEU A 204 -22.85 -13.55 11.72
C LEU A 204 -24.22 -13.33 12.37
N SER A 205 -24.25 -13.25 13.70
CA SER A 205 -25.41 -12.76 14.43
C SER A 205 -25.67 -11.28 14.17
N ALA A 206 -26.88 -10.80 14.43
CA ALA A 206 -27.23 -9.39 14.29
C ALA A 206 -26.31 -8.45 15.11
N SER A 207 -25.83 -8.91 16.28
CA SER A 207 -24.85 -8.17 17.08
C SER A 207 -23.48 -8.11 16.42
N GLU A 208 -23.00 -9.22 15.85
CA GLU A 208 -21.70 -9.26 15.18
C GLU A 208 -21.71 -8.46 13.88
N ILE A 209 -22.81 -8.50 13.11
CA ILE A 209 -23.01 -7.63 11.94
C ILE A 209 -22.88 -6.15 12.33
N THR A 210 -23.50 -5.77 13.45
CA THR A 210 -23.44 -4.40 13.96
C THR A 210 -22.03 -4.04 14.43
N GLU A 211 -21.34 -4.96 15.11
CA GLU A 211 -19.96 -4.78 15.55
C GLU A 211 -19.00 -4.61 14.37
N ALA A 212 -19.05 -5.51 13.39
CA ALA A 212 -18.24 -5.50 12.18
C ALA A 212 -18.44 -4.20 11.37
N SER A 213 -19.70 -3.82 11.15
CA SER A 213 -20.02 -2.57 10.45
C SER A 213 -19.51 -1.33 11.19
N ASN A 214 -19.69 -1.30 12.53
CA ASN A 214 -19.21 -0.19 13.35
C ASN A 214 -17.69 -0.11 13.41
N TYR A 215 -16.99 -1.26 13.38
CA TYR A 215 -15.54 -1.29 13.35
C TYR A 215 -15.02 -0.60 12.08
N PHE A 216 -15.50 -1.00 10.91
CA PHE A 216 -15.12 -0.38 9.63
C PHE A 216 -15.47 1.11 9.60
N ARG A 217 -16.70 1.47 9.99
CA ARG A 217 -17.14 2.88 10.05
C ARG A 217 -16.24 3.71 10.95
N THR A 218 -15.92 3.22 12.15
CA THR A 218 -15.06 3.93 13.10
C THR A 218 -13.66 4.11 12.53
N TRP A 219 -13.10 3.06 11.94
CA TRP A 219 -11.80 3.13 11.28
C TRP A 219 -11.81 4.17 10.14
N GLN A 220 -12.76 4.10 9.21
CA GLN A 220 -12.82 4.99 8.04
C GLN A 220 -13.08 6.44 8.43
N THR A 221 -14.01 6.70 9.36
CA THR A 221 -14.29 8.07 9.80
C THR A 221 -13.12 8.65 10.61
N SER A 222 -12.35 7.81 11.31
CA SER A 222 -11.10 8.23 11.96
C SER A 222 -9.98 8.56 10.95
N ALA A 223 -10.08 8.08 9.71
CA ALA A 223 -9.08 8.33 8.67
C ALA A 223 -9.00 9.80 8.24
N ALA A 224 -10.07 10.59 8.42
CA ALA A 224 -10.03 12.05 8.26
C ALA A 224 -8.95 12.70 9.15
N ALA A 225 -8.77 12.20 10.38
CA ALA A 225 -7.73 12.67 11.29
C ALA A 225 -6.32 12.24 10.85
N LYS A 226 -6.22 11.32 9.89
CA LYS A 226 -4.98 10.72 9.38
C LYS A 226 -4.55 11.26 8.02
N GLY A 227 -5.19 12.31 7.52
CA GLY A 227 -4.75 13.05 6.32
C GLY A 227 -5.59 12.86 5.06
N CYS A 228 -6.79 12.27 5.16
CA CYS A 228 -7.73 12.26 4.05
C CYS A 228 -8.25 13.67 3.73
N ASP A 229 -8.31 14.02 2.44
CA ASP A 229 -8.90 15.27 1.95
C ASP A 229 -10.43 15.17 1.75
N GLN A 230 -10.98 13.95 1.80
CA GLN A 230 -12.40 13.64 1.74
C GLN A 230 -13.16 14.27 2.89
N SER A 231 -14.36 14.76 2.60
CA SER A 231 -15.30 15.26 3.60
C SER A 231 -15.82 14.14 4.50
N ALA A 232 -16.33 14.52 5.68
CA ALA A 232 -16.96 13.57 6.59
C ALA A 232 -18.18 12.87 5.96
N ALA A 233 -18.88 13.52 5.03
CA ALA A 233 -20.02 12.92 4.32
C ALA A 233 -19.55 11.81 3.35
N GLU A 234 -18.51 12.07 2.55
CA GLU A 234 -17.93 11.07 1.64
C GLU A 234 -17.38 9.85 2.40
N LEU A 235 -16.71 10.09 3.53
CA LEU A 235 -16.24 9.01 4.40
C LEU A 235 -17.39 8.25 5.08
N SER A 236 -18.51 8.90 5.37
CA SER A 236 -19.69 8.19 5.88
C SER A 236 -20.34 7.34 4.80
N GLU A 237 -20.51 7.86 3.59
CA GLU A 237 -21.11 7.16 2.47
C GLU A 237 -20.32 5.91 2.09
N GLY A 238 -18.98 6.00 2.04
CA GLY A 238 -18.15 4.83 1.82
C GLY A 238 -18.30 3.76 2.93
N ALA A 239 -18.52 4.18 4.18
CA ALA A 239 -18.75 3.24 5.28
C ALA A 239 -20.14 2.61 5.22
N ASP A 240 -21.15 3.37 4.78
CA ASP A 240 -22.51 2.88 4.53
C ASP A 240 -22.52 1.80 3.44
N ARG A 241 -21.69 1.96 2.41
CA ARG A 241 -21.50 0.97 1.34
C ARG A 241 -20.96 -0.36 1.88
N VAL A 242 -19.91 -0.32 2.73
CA VAL A 242 -19.35 -1.53 3.35
C VAL A 242 -20.32 -2.16 4.36
N GLU A 243 -21.04 -1.36 5.14
CA GLU A 243 -22.10 -1.86 6.03
C GLU A 243 -23.17 -2.64 5.26
N ARG A 244 -23.57 -2.16 4.07
CA ARG A 244 -24.54 -2.87 3.21
C ARG A 244 -24.04 -4.26 2.82
N TRP A 245 -22.75 -4.39 2.49
CA TRP A 245 -22.16 -5.67 2.13
C TRP A 245 -22.12 -6.65 3.30
N ILE A 246 -21.73 -6.17 4.49
CA ILE A 246 -21.68 -7.00 5.71
C ILE A 246 -23.10 -7.44 6.09
N ARG A 247 -24.08 -6.52 6.03
CA ARG A 247 -25.47 -6.79 6.41
C ARG A 247 -26.20 -7.74 5.48
N GLY A 248 -25.88 -7.74 4.19
CA GLY A 248 -26.49 -8.64 3.21
C GLY A 248 -25.60 -9.81 2.83
N ALA A 249 -24.57 -10.11 3.65
CA ALA A 249 -23.65 -11.23 3.43
C ALA A 249 -23.12 -11.33 1.98
N ALA A 250 -22.72 -10.19 1.40
CA ALA A 250 -22.14 -10.16 0.06
C ALA A 250 -20.82 -10.95 0.00
N ASN A 251 -20.55 -11.62 -1.12
CA ASN A 251 -19.26 -12.28 -1.40
C ASN A 251 -18.14 -11.30 -1.79
N VAL A 252 -17.89 -10.33 -0.91
CA VAL A 252 -16.92 -9.27 -1.16
C VAL A 252 -15.50 -9.80 -1.23
N ALA A 253 -14.80 -9.45 -2.28
CA ALA A 253 -13.35 -9.32 -2.30
C ALA A 253 -13.04 -8.00 -2.99
N THR A 254 -12.66 -7.00 -2.21
CA THR A 254 -12.37 -5.67 -2.76
C THR A 254 -11.47 -4.85 -1.83
N ALA A 255 -10.96 -3.74 -2.36
CA ALA A 255 -10.17 -2.76 -1.63
C ALA A 255 -10.91 -1.41 -1.54
N PRO A 256 -11.67 -1.15 -0.45
CA PRO A 256 -12.33 0.14 -0.26
C PRO A 256 -11.31 1.29 -0.25
N ASP A 257 -11.47 2.22 -1.18
CA ASP A 257 -10.59 3.38 -1.34
C ASP A 257 -11.17 4.60 -0.61
N SER A 258 -10.99 4.61 0.71
CA SER A 258 -11.43 5.69 1.60
C SER A 258 -10.70 6.99 1.28
N CYS A 259 -9.37 6.94 1.20
CA CYS A 259 -8.53 8.03 0.68
C CYS A 259 -7.12 7.58 0.31
N PHE A 260 -6.35 8.48 -0.31
CA PHE A 260 -4.99 8.17 -0.76
C PHE A 260 -4.08 7.64 0.37
N ASP A 261 -4.19 8.18 1.59
CA ASP A 261 -3.32 7.85 2.71
C ASP A 261 -3.93 6.85 3.71
N ALA A 262 -5.21 6.47 3.56
CA ALA A 262 -5.90 5.50 4.41
C ALA A 262 -6.75 4.56 3.55
N ARG A 263 -6.33 3.29 3.50
CA ARG A 263 -6.87 2.30 2.57
C ARG A 263 -7.17 0.99 3.28
N ALA A 264 -7.97 0.16 2.65
CA ALA A 264 -8.42 -1.09 3.24
C ALA A 264 -8.45 -2.23 2.21
N SER A 265 -8.41 -3.45 2.73
CA SER A 265 -8.86 -4.66 2.03
C SER A 265 -9.94 -5.34 2.86
N THR A 266 -10.99 -5.78 2.17
CA THR A 266 -12.13 -6.46 2.77
C THR A 266 -12.40 -7.75 2.01
N VAL A 267 -12.50 -8.86 2.75
CA VAL A 267 -12.78 -10.18 2.18
C VAL A 267 -13.88 -10.86 3.00
N ALA A 268 -14.96 -11.23 2.34
CA ALA A 268 -15.93 -12.19 2.84
C ALA A 268 -15.39 -13.60 2.58
N TRP A 269 -15.39 -14.46 3.60
CA TRP A 269 -14.85 -15.81 3.53
C TRP A 269 -15.94 -16.84 3.78
N THR A 270 -16.05 -17.85 2.92
CA THR A 270 -16.92 -19.00 3.16
C THR A 270 -16.12 -20.18 3.71
N ALA A 271 -16.73 -20.97 4.59
CA ALA A 271 -16.10 -22.18 5.15
C ALA A 271 -15.79 -23.25 4.08
N GLU A 272 -16.35 -23.13 2.88
CA GLU A 272 -16.02 -23.99 1.73
C GLU A 272 -14.67 -23.65 1.10
N GLN A 273 -14.20 -22.40 1.24
CA GLN A 273 -12.92 -21.96 0.71
C GLN A 273 -11.77 -22.39 1.63
N SER A 274 -10.66 -22.82 1.03
CA SER A 274 -9.47 -23.11 1.82
C SER A 274 -8.91 -21.82 2.41
N LYS A 275 -8.20 -21.93 3.53
CA LYS A 275 -7.46 -20.80 4.11
C LYS A 275 -6.41 -20.24 3.16
N TYR A 276 -5.88 -21.07 2.26
CA TYR A 276 -4.95 -20.64 1.23
C TYR A 276 -5.64 -19.68 0.25
N ASP A 277 -6.85 -20.03 -0.21
CA ASP A 277 -7.61 -19.19 -1.15
C ASP A 277 -8.03 -17.85 -0.49
N ALA A 278 -8.41 -17.90 0.79
CA ALA A 278 -8.68 -16.70 1.57
C ALA A 278 -7.45 -15.78 1.67
N LYS A 279 -6.27 -16.39 1.89
CA LYS A 279 -4.99 -15.67 2.01
C LYS A 279 -4.56 -15.06 0.68
N THR A 280 -4.63 -15.80 -0.43
CA THR A 280 -4.28 -15.27 -1.76
C THR A 280 -5.23 -14.14 -2.16
N THR A 281 -6.53 -14.29 -1.91
CA THR A 281 -7.54 -13.25 -2.16
C THR A 281 -7.29 -12.02 -1.30
N PHE A 282 -7.02 -12.20 -0.01
CA PHE A 282 -6.70 -11.09 0.89
C PHE A 282 -5.48 -10.30 0.42
N PHE A 283 -4.41 -10.98 0.01
CA PHE A 283 -3.21 -10.32 -0.49
C PHE A 283 -3.42 -9.66 -1.87
N HIS A 284 -4.24 -10.25 -2.75
CA HIS A 284 -4.67 -9.63 -4.02
C HIS A 284 -5.35 -8.30 -3.77
N GLU A 285 -6.39 -8.30 -2.93
CA GLU A 285 -7.10 -7.06 -2.59
C GLU A 285 -6.20 -6.08 -1.83
N SER A 286 -5.28 -6.60 -1.02
CA SER A 286 -4.31 -5.75 -0.34
C SER A 286 -3.35 -5.06 -1.30
N TYR A 287 -2.98 -5.72 -2.40
CA TYR A 287 -2.16 -5.12 -3.44
C TYR A 287 -2.87 -3.95 -4.14
N HIS A 288 -4.15 -4.13 -4.48
CA HIS A 288 -4.99 -3.04 -4.97
C HIS A 288 -5.08 -1.89 -3.96
N GLY A 289 -5.39 -2.24 -2.71
CA GLY A 289 -5.47 -1.30 -1.60
C GLY A 289 -4.14 -0.61 -1.26
N MET A 290 -2.99 -1.08 -1.72
CA MET A 290 -1.69 -0.44 -1.45
C MET A 290 -1.09 0.23 -2.69
N SER A 291 -1.61 -0.05 -3.88
CA SER A 291 -1.17 0.55 -5.15
C SER A 291 -1.64 2.00 -5.28
N ASN A 292 -0.71 2.94 -5.51
CA ASN A 292 -0.99 4.36 -5.36
C ASN A 292 -1.75 5.00 -6.54
N TYR A 293 -1.46 4.56 -7.76
CA TYR A 293 -1.96 5.17 -8.98
C TYR A 293 -2.62 4.11 -9.87
N LEU A 294 -3.74 3.56 -9.40
CA LEU A 294 -4.62 2.73 -10.23
C LEU A 294 -5.51 3.61 -11.13
N LEU A 295 -6.41 3.00 -11.89
CA LEU A 295 -7.23 3.69 -12.90
C LEU A 295 -7.95 4.92 -12.33
N ARG A 296 -8.61 4.78 -11.18
CA ARG A 296 -9.31 5.87 -10.47
C ARG A 296 -8.42 7.07 -10.19
N GLN A 297 -7.21 6.86 -9.63
CA GLN A 297 -6.30 7.97 -9.32
C GLN A 297 -5.64 8.55 -10.57
N CYS A 298 -5.49 7.76 -11.64
CA CYS A 298 -4.92 8.21 -12.90
C CYS A 298 -5.92 8.96 -13.78
N SER A 299 -7.21 8.65 -13.71
CA SER A 299 -8.27 9.31 -14.48
C SER A 299 -8.22 10.84 -14.42
N PRO A 300 -8.21 11.50 -13.24
CA PRO A 300 -8.15 12.96 -13.17
C PRO A 300 -6.81 13.55 -13.60
N ILE A 301 -5.71 12.78 -13.51
CA ILE A 301 -4.36 13.21 -13.90
C ILE A 301 -4.24 13.22 -15.42
N LEU A 302 -4.68 12.13 -16.06
CA LEU A 302 -4.62 11.93 -17.50
C LEU A 302 -5.78 12.61 -18.24
N ARG A 303 -6.85 12.96 -17.54
CA ARG A 303 -8.11 13.49 -18.09
C ARG A 303 -8.76 12.52 -19.07
N ILE A 304 -8.76 11.25 -18.68
CA ILE A 304 -9.39 10.13 -19.39
C ILE A 304 -10.36 9.51 -18.40
N GLU A 305 -11.61 9.27 -18.80
CA GLU A 305 -12.59 8.62 -17.94
C GLU A 305 -12.12 7.21 -17.56
N GLU A 306 -12.38 6.78 -16.33
CA GLU A 306 -11.90 5.48 -15.82
C GLU A 306 -12.29 4.31 -16.74
N ASP A 307 -13.54 4.30 -17.20
CA ASP A 307 -14.06 3.25 -18.08
C ASP A 307 -13.32 3.14 -19.42
N GLN A 308 -12.75 4.25 -19.91
CA GLN A 308 -11.97 4.26 -21.16
C GLN A 308 -10.56 3.68 -20.98
N MET A 309 -10.15 3.39 -19.75
CA MET A 309 -8.88 2.74 -19.43
C MET A 309 -9.06 1.29 -19.01
N ASN A 310 -10.27 0.72 -19.08
CA ASN A 310 -10.52 -0.67 -18.70
C ASN A 310 -9.70 -1.68 -19.54
N HIS A 311 -9.28 -1.32 -20.75
CA HIS A 311 -8.43 -2.17 -21.58
C HIS A 311 -7.04 -2.43 -21.00
N VAL A 312 -6.56 -1.60 -20.06
CA VAL A 312 -5.28 -1.81 -19.37
C VAL A 312 -5.42 -2.46 -17.99
N ARG A 313 -6.65 -2.72 -17.54
CA ARG A 313 -6.94 -3.33 -16.22
C ARG A 313 -6.29 -4.71 -16.04
N TRP A 314 -6.06 -5.43 -17.13
CA TRP A 314 -5.39 -6.74 -17.14
C TRP A 314 -4.04 -6.70 -16.39
N PHE A 315 -3.31 -5.60 -16.50
CA PHE A 315 -2.01 -5.46 -15.85
C PHE A 315 -2.17 -5.28 -14.34
N SER A 316 -3.08 -4.42 -13.88
CA SER A 316 -3.35 -4.25 -12.45
C SER A 316 -3.86 -5.54 -11.79
N GLU A 317 -4.79 -6.25 -12.41
CA GLU A 317 -5.34 -7.49 -11.87
C GLU A 317 -4.32 -8.64 -11.91
N GLY A 318 -3.55 -8.77 -13.00
CA GLY A 318 -2.48 -9.76 -13.10
C GLY A 318 -1.37 -9.55 -12.08
N THR A 319 -0.97 -8.30 -11.81
CA THR A 319 0.01 -8.00 -10.76
C THR A 319 -0.53 -8.27 -9.36
N ALA A 320 -1.81 -7.99 -9.09
CA ALA A 320 -2.45 -8.27 -7.82
C ALA A 320 -2.55 -9.79 -7.55
N ASP A 321 -2.95 -10.59 -8.53
CA ASP A 321 -3.11 -12.04 -8.37
C ASP A 321 -1.72 -12.72 -8.24
N TYR A 322 -0.73 -12.24 -9.00
CA TYR A 322 0.67 -12.64 -8.81
C TYR A 322 1.15 -12.33 -7.39
N PHE A 323 0.93 -11.11 -6.90
CA PHE A 323 1.32 -10.70 -5.55
C PHE A 323 0.62 -11.54 -4.47
N GLY A 324 -0.67 -11.85 -4.68
CA GLY A 324 -1.44 -12.73 -3.81
C GLY A 324 -0.79 -14.09 -3.62
N HIS A 325 -0.44 -14.75 -4.73
CA HIS A 325 0.24 -16.04 -4.70
C HIS A 325 1.68 -15.96 -4.17
N TYR A 326 2.42 -14.89 -4.49
CA TYR A 326 3.76 -14.62 -3.95
C TYR A 326 3.73 -14.51 -2.42
N MET A 327 2.85 -13.67 -1.87
CA MET A 327 2.75 -13.43 -0.44
C MET A 327 2.26 -14.66 0.32
N ALA A 328 1.26 -15.38 -0.21
CA ALA A 328 0.79 -16.61 0.40
C ALA A 328 1.88 -17.71 0.42
N ALA A 329 2.70 -17.79 -0.64
CA ALA A 329 3.85 -18.70 -0.64
C ALA A 329 4.91 -18.27 0.38
N LYS A 330 5.26 -16.99 0.41
CA LYS A 330 6.25 -16.42 1.33
C LYS A 330 5.86 -16.64 2.80
N ASP A 331 4.61 -16.37 3.15
CA ASP A 331 4.04 -16.57 4.49
C ASP A 331 4.14 -18.04 4.95
N GLU A 332 4.04 -18.98 4.00
CA GLU A 332 4.15 -20.43 4.25
C GLU A 332 5.58 -20.97 4.10
N GLY A 333 6.58 -20.10 3.88
CA GLY A 333 7.97 -20.51 3.66
C GLY A 333 8.21 -21.26 2.34
N ARG A 334 7.33 -21.07 1.35
CA ARG A 334 7.41 -21.66 0.02
C ARG A 334 7.95 -20.66 -1.01
N THR A 335 8.43 -21.19 -2.14
CA THR A 335 8.99 -20.41 -3.27
C THR A 335 8.47 -20.87 -4.63
N ASP A 336 7.41 -21.68 -4.63
CA ASP A 336 6.83 -22.33 -5.82
C ASP A 336 5.64 -21.57 -6.43
N HIS A 337 5.43 -20.30 -6.08
CA HIS A 337 4.30 -19.49 -6.55
C HIS A 337 4.23 -19.41 -8.08
N LYS A 338 5.37 -19.19 -8.75
CA LYS A 338 5.43 -19.18 -10.24
C LYS A 338 4.97 -20.51 -10.84
N GLN A 339 5.43 -21.63 -10.26
CA GLN A 339 5.06 -22.96 -10.72
C GLN A 339 3.56 -23.23 -10.53
N ARG A 340 2.98 -22.82 -9.39
CA ARG A 340 1.54 -22.95 -9.14
C ARG A 340 0.69 -22.11 -10.10
N LEU A 341 1.12 -20.88 -10.39
CA LEU A 341 0.45 -20.01 -11.36
C LEU A 341 0.46 -20.61 -12.78
N LEU A 342 1.62 -21.10 -13.24
CA LEU A 342 1.73 -21.75 -14.55
C LEU A 342 0.96 -23.06 -14.62
N ALA A 343 0.99 -23.87 -13.56
CA ALA A 343 0.21 -25.10 -13.47
C ALA A 343 -1.30 -24.84 -13.53
N ARG A 344 -1.77 -23.77 -12.85
CA ARG A 344 -3.18 -23.34 -12.88
C ARG A 344 -3.60 -22.94 -14.29
N LEU A 345 -2.79 -22.13 -14.98
CA LEU A 345 -3.09 -21.75 -16.36
C LEU A 345 -3.06 -22.95 -17.30
N ALA A 346 -2.04 -23.81 -17.25
CA ALA A 346 -1.93 -24.99 -18.10
C ALA A 346 -3.11 -25.95 -17.91
N THR A 347 -3.56 -26.15 -16.67
CA THR A 347 -4.74 -26.96 -16.36
C THR A 347 -6.01 -26.36 -16.96
N SER A 348 -6.16 -25.04 -16.87
CA SER A 348 -7.35 -24.36 -17.37
C SER A 348 -7.38 -24.30 -18.91
N LEU A 349 -6.23 -24.16 -19.57
CA LEU A 349 -6.12 -24.25 -21.04
C LEU A 349 -6.46 -25.65 -21.57
N ALA A 350 -6.25 -26.71 -20.78
CA ALA A 350 -6.64 -28.05 -21.16
C ALA A 350 -8.17 -28.22 -21.21
N THR A 351 -8.91 -27.47 -20.38
CA THR A 351 -10.38 -27.48 -20.35
C THR A 351 -10.98 -26.40 -21.26
N GLU A 352 -10.31 -25.26 -21.39
CA GLU A 352 -10.76 -24.06 -22.12
C GLU A 352 -9.65 -23.59 -23.08
N PRO A 353 -9.45 -24.26 -24.22
CA PRO A 353 -8.32 -23.98 -25.12
C PRO A 353 -8.40 -22.63 -25.84
N ASN A 354 -9.58 -22.00 -25.85
CA ASN A 354 -9.80 -20.68 -26.47
C ASN A 354 -9.86 -19.54 -25.44
N MET A 355 -9.37 -19.78 -24.22
CA MET A 355 -9.25 -18.74 -23.21
C MET A 355 -8.46 -17.56 -23.74
N THR A 356 -8.91 -16.35 -23.41
CA THR A 356 -8.18 -15.11 -23.69
C THR A 356 -7.51 -14.60 -22.43
N LEU A 357 -6.46 -13.80 -22.58
CA LEU A 357 -5.71 -13.22 -21.46
C LEU A 357 -6.59 -12.32 -20.58
N ASP A 358 -7.55 -11.61 -21.16
CA ASP A 358 -8.45 -10.69 -20.48
C ASP A 358 -9.65 -11.37 -19.79
N SER A 359 -9.78 -12.70 -19.90
CA SER A 359 -10.94 -13.45 -19.39
C SER A 359 -10.96 -13.61 -17.87
N ASN A 360 -9.80 -13.61 -17.19
CA ASN A 360 -9.70 -13.83 -15.74
C ASN A 360 -8.34 -13.32 -15.19
N THR A 361 -8.15 -13.30 -13.87
CA THR A 361 -6.91 -12.84 -13.23
C THR A 361 -5.77 -13.86 -13.34
N TYR A 362 -6.04 -15.16 -13.28
CA TYR A 362 -4.99 -16.18 -13.33
C TYR A 362 -4.22 -16.27 -14.67
N PRO A 363 -4.81 -16.13 -15.89
CA PRO A 363 -4.00 -16.02 -17.10
C PRO A 363 -3.15 -14.74 -17.08
N GLN A 364 -3.65 -13.65 -16.49
CA GLN A 364 -2.92 -12.38 -16.35
C GLN A 364 -1.72 -12.51 -15.40
N ALA A 365 -1.89 -13.20 -14.26
CA ALA A 365 -0.80 -13.50 -13.34
C ALA A 365 0.27 -14.39 -13.97
N ALA A 366 -0.13 -15.41 -14.72
CA ALA A 366 0.81 -16.23 -15.48
C ALA A 366 1.53 -15.41 -16.57
N ALA A 367 0.86 -14.47 -17.23
CA ALA A 367 1.49 -13.57 -18.20
C ALA A 367 2.53 -12.65 -17.56
N MET A 368 2.40 -12.28 -16.28
CA MET A 368 3.47 -11.56 -15.56
C MET A 368 4.79 -12.35 -15.57
N ILE A 369 4.73 -13.68 -15.48
CA ILE A 369 5.93 -14.54 -15.54
C ILE A 369 6.58 -14.45 -16.94
N LEU A 370 5.79 -14.53 -18.02
CA LEU A 370 6.30 -14.36 -19.38
C LEU A 370 6.95 -12.98 -19.57
N MET A 371 6.30 -11.93 -19.07
CA MET A 371 6.85 -10.57 -19.12
C MET A 371 8.18 -10.46 -18.37
N MET A 372 8.35 -11.16 -17.25
CA MET A 372 9.62 -11.20 -16.51
C MET A 372 10.70 -11.96 -17.29
N GLU A 373 10.37 -13.11 -17.88
CA GLU A 373 11.30 -13.91 -18.69
C GLU A 373 11.76 -13.16 -19.95
N ARG A 374 10.89 -12.32 -20.50
CA ARG A 374 11.20 -11.41 -21.62
C ARG A 374 11.90 -10.11 -21.19
N GLY A 375 12.10 -9.89 -19.89
CA GLY A 375 12.73 -8.67 -19.38
C GLY A 375 11.90 -7.39 -19.51
N LEU A 376 10.59 -7.50 -19.77
CA LEU A 376 9.66 -6.37 -19.88
C LEU A 376 9.30 -5.80 -18.50
N ILE A 377 9.25 -6.66 -17.48
CA ILE A 377 9.03 -6.28 -16.08
C ILE A 377 10.01 -6.99 -15.15
N THR A 378 10.11 -6.51 -13.90
CA THR A 378 10.89 -7.18 -12.84
C THR A 378 9.98 -7.57 -11.69
N GLU A 379 10.27 -8.73 -11.07
CA GLU A 379 9.53 -9.20 -9.89
C GLU A 379 9.65 -8.22 -8.72
N GLU A 380 10.82 -7.60 -8.53
CA GLU A 380 11.03 -6.59 -7.49
C GLU A 380 10.04 -5.41 -7.62
N LYS A 381 9.88 -4.85 -8.82
CA LYS A 381 8.97 -3.71 -9.04
C LYS A 381 7.50 -4.11 -8.99
N LEU A 382 7.18 -5.37 -9.33
CA LEU A 382 5.85 -5.91 -9.17
C LEU A 382 5.53 -6.04 -7.68
N VAL A 383 6.38 -6.76 -6.94
CA VAL A 383 6.18 -7.02 -5.50
C VAL A 383 6.16 -5.74 -4.67
N ASP A 384 7.03 -4.76 -4.96
CA ASP A 384 7.08 -3.50 -4.20
C ASP A 384 6.03 -2.45 -4.64
N GLY A 385 5.19 -2.79 -5.63
CA GLY A 385 4.14 -1.94 -6.19
C GLY A 385 4.65 -0.75 -7.01
N SER A 386 5.94 -0.72 -7.37
CA SER A 386 6.54 0.44 -8.04
C SER A 386 5.97 0.76 -9.40
N TYR A 387 5.34 -0.19 -10.09
CA TYR A 387 4.64 0.10 -11.34
C TYR A 387 3.46 1.06 -11.16
N PHE A 388 2.87 1.12 -9.96
CA PHE A 388 1.73 1.97 -9.63
C PHE A 388 2.14 3.20 -8.80
N ASN A 389 3.39 3.68 -8.94
CA ASN A 389 3.87 4.90 -8.27
C ASN A 389 3.65 6.19 -9.09
N ASP A 390 3.22 6.05 -10.32
CA ASP A 390 2.76 7.09 -11.24
C ASP A 390 1.81 6.46 -12.28
N CYS A 391 1.31 7.24 -13.24
CA CYS A 391 0.36 6.78 -14.25
C CYS A 391 1.00 6.33 -15.57
N ASN A 392 2.32 6.21 -15.65
CA ASN A 392 3.00 5.84 -16.90
C ASN A 392 2.70 4.38 -17.31
N TRP A 393 2.30 3.54 -16.35
CA TRP A 393 1.95 2.15 -16.59
C TRP A 393 0.78 2.01 -17.58
N ILE A 394 -0.16 2.97 -17.59
CA ILE A 394 -1.31 3.00 -18.50
C ILE A 394 -0.83 2.94 -19.96
N SER A 395 0.09 3.82 -20.35
CA SER A 395 0.64 3.83 -21.71
C SER A 395 1.65 2.72 -21.95
N THR A 396 2.33 2.22 -20.91
CA THR A 396 3.39 1.22 -21.04
C THR A 396 2.81 -0.17 -21.33
N PHE A 397 1.70 -0.50 -20.67
CA PHE A 397 1.07 -1.82 -20.72
C PHE A 397 -0.25 -1.82 -21.51
N ASP A 398 -0.43 -0.83 -22.39
CA ASP A 398 -1.52 -0.80 -23.35
C ASP A 398 -1.42 -2.01 -24.30
N PRO A 399 -2.47 -2.85 -24.43
CA PRO A 399 -2.49 -3.96 -25.38
C PRO A 399 -2.19 -3.59 -26.83
N ALA A 400 -2.33 -2.32 -27.22
CA ALA A 400 -1.95 -1.83 -28.54
C ALA A 400 -0.42 -1.78 -28.77
N ASN A 401 0.39 -1.82 -27.72
CA ASN A 401 1.85 -1.85 -27.83
C ASN A 401 2.33 -3.21 -28.39
N GLU A 402 3.35 -3.21 -29.24
CA GLU A 402 3.86 -4.43 -29.90
C GLU A 402 4.28 -5.51 -28.90
N ASP A 403 4.99 -5.12 -27.84
CA ASP A 403 5.40 -6.05 -26.77
C ASP A 403 4.18 -6.64 -26.05
N MET A 404 3.13 -5.85 -25.79
CA MET A 404 1.94 -6.35 -25.10
C MET A 404 1.12 -7.25 -26.01
N LYS A 405 0.96 -6.88 -27.27
CA LYS A 405 0.34 -7.74 -28.28
C LYS A 405 1.03 -9.10 -28.33
N TYR A 406 2.37 -9.12 -28.30
CA TYR A 406 3.12 -10.37 -28.25
C TYR A 406 2.77 -11.20 -27.00
N ILE A 407 2.66 -10.59 -25.82
CA ILE A 407 2.23 -11.28 -24.59
C ILE A 407 0.82 -11.86 -24.74
N PHE A 408 -0.13 -11.09 -25.26
CA PHE A 408 -1.50 -11.53 -25.50
C PHE A 408 -1.56 -12.71 -26.50
N ASP A 409 -0.69 -12.72 -27.51
CA ASP A 409 -0.65 -13.78 -28.52
C ASP A 409 0.08 -15.05 -28.01
N ASN A 410 0.87 -14.96 -26.93
CA ASN A 410 1.77 -16.05 -26.50
C ASN A 410 1.59 -16.52 -25.04
N PHE A 411 0.70 -15.91 -24.24
CA PHE A 411 0.50 -16.30 -22.84
C PHE A 411 0.08 -17.77 -22.65
N SER A 412 -0.50 -18.40 -23.67
CA SER A 412 -0.94 -19.80 -23.61
C SER A 412 0.17 -20.81 -23.96
N ASN A 413 1.34 -20.35 -24.40
CA ASN A 413 2.43 -21.21 -24.90
C ASN A 413 3.28 -21.78 -23.75
N ILE A 414 2.64 -22.57 -22.89
CA ILE A 414 3.22 -23.24 -21.73
C ILE A 414 3.47 -24.71 -22.05
N GLU A 415 4.61 -25.22 -21.62
CA GLU A 415 4.95 -26.64 -21.65
C GLU A 415 5.12 -27.20 -20.24
N SER A 416 4.97 -28.52 -20.12
CA SER A 416 5.20 -29.25 -18.87
C SER A 416 6.15 -30.42 -19.11
N SER A 417 7.26 -30.44 -18.40
CA SER A 417 8.24 -31.53 -18.43
C SER A 417 8.54 -31.98 -17.00
N GLY A 418 8.26 -33.26 -16.70
CA GLY A 418 8.52 -33.83 -15.37
C GLY A 418 7.73 -33.16 -14.24
N GLY A 419 6.58 -32.53 -14.53
CA GLY A 419 5.77 -31.80 -13.54
C GLY A 419 6.24 -30.37 -13.27
N VAL A 420 7.23 -29.88 -14.02
CA VAL A 420 7.68 -28.48 -14.03
C VAL A 420 7.03 -27.78 -15.22
N TYR A 421 6.42 -26.63 -14.97
CA TYR A 421 5.77 -25.79 -15.98
C TYR A 421 6.66 -24.61 -16.34
N SER A 422 6.75 -24.30 -17.63
CA SER A 422 7.52 -23.16 -18.16
C SER A 422 6.91 -22.65 -19.46
N TYR A 423 7.19 -21.41 -19.81
CA TYR A 423 6.95 -20.97 -21.18
C TYR A 423 7.91 -21.64 -22.14
N THR A 424 7.46 -21.87 -23.38
CA THR A 424 8.33 -22.37 -24.44
C THR A 424 9.44 -21.36 -24.76
N GLU A 425 10.61 -21.85 -25.21
CA GLU A 425 11.72 -21.00 -25.69
C GLU A 425 11.28 -20.03 -26.80
N GLN A 426 10.32 -20.44 -27.65
CA GLN A 426 9.74 -19.56 -28.66
C GLN A 426 8.97 -18.41 -28.02
N ALA A 427 8.09 -18.68 -27.05
CA ALA A 427 7.37 -17.63 -26.33
C ALA A 427 8.33 -16.66 -25.62
N ILE A 428 9.44 -17.15 -25.05
CA ILE A 428 10.42 -16.33 -24.35
C ILE A 428 11.26 -15.49 -25.33
N ASN A 429 11.73 -16.05 -26.45
CA ASN A 429 12.72 -15.36 -27.29
C ASN A 429 12.16 -14.68 -28.56
N GLY A 430 10.94 -15.02 -29.00
CA GLY A 430 10.37 -14.53 -30.27
C GLY A 430 10.63 -15.46 -31.44
#